data_AF-A0A382PRT2-F1
#
_entry.id   AF-A0A382PRT2-F1
#
_cell.length_a   1.000
_cell.length_b   1.000
_cell.length_c   1.000
_cell.angle_alpha   90.00
_cell.angle_beta   90.00
_cell.angle_gamma   90.00
#
_symmetry.space_group_name_H-M   'P 1'
#
loop_
_entity.id
_entity.type
_entity.pdbx_description
1 polymer ?
#
loop_
_entity_poly.entity_id
_entity_poly.type
_entity_poly.pdbx_seq_one_letter_code
_entity_poly.pdbx_strand_id
1 'polypeptide(L)'
;GYQPTLATDMGTMQERITSTNKGSITSVQAIYVPADDLTDPAPATSFAHLDATTVLSRQIAELGIYPAVDPLDSTSRVLDAAIVGDEHYTVAREVQRILQTYKNLQDIIAILGMDELSEEDKLTVARARKIQRFLSQPFHVAEVFTGAPGVFVNLEDTIKGFKSICAGEYDHLPEAAFYMVGKIEEAVEKAQRLAMEAA
;
A
#
# COMPACT_ATOMS: atom_id res chain seq x y z
N GLY A 1 -27.80 2.49 -17.82
CA GLY A 1 -27.67 1.16 -18.43
C GLY A 1 -27.93 0.03 -17.44
N TYR A 2 -27.74 0.27 -16.14
CA TYR A 2 -28.00 -0.74 -15.11
C TYR A 2 -29.49 -0.91 -14.79
N GLN A 3 -29.84 -2.07 -14.25
CA GLN A 3 -31.17 -2.38 -13.76
C GLN A 3 -31.57 -1.46 -12.59
N PRO A 4 -32.86 -1.09 -12.46
CA PRO A 4 -33.33 -0.25 -11.35
C PRO A 4 -33.22 -0.94 -9.97
N THR A 5 -33.05 -2.27 -9.95
CA THR A 5 -32.92 -3.09 -8.73
C THR A 5 -31.46 -3.30 -8.29
N LEU A 6 -30.49 -2.65 -8.94
CA LEU A 6 -29.05 -2.89 -8.72
C LEU A 6 -28.67 -2.90 -7.24
N ALA A 7 -29.13 -1.89 -6.48
CA ALA A 7 -28.84 -1.78 -5.06
C ALA A 7 -29.46 -2.91 -4.23
N THR A 8 -30.70 -3.29 -4.52
CA THR A 8 -31.41 -4.36 -3.80
C THR A 8 -30.78 -5.72 -4.07
N ASP A 9 -30.43 -6.00 -5.32
CA ASP A 9 -29.81 -7.26 -5.73
C ASP A 9 -28.41 -7.40 -5.10
N MET A 10 -27.63 -6.32 -5.11
CA MET A 10 -26.32 -6.26 -4.46
C MET A 10 -26.45 -6.47 -2.95
N GLY A 11 -27.33 -5.72 -2.28
CA GLY A 11 -27.53 -5.82 -0.84
C GLY A 11 -27.94 -7.21 -0.39
N THR A 12 -28.87 -7.86 -1.11
CA THR A 12 -29.32 -9.23 -0.78
C THR A 12 -28.18 -10.24 -0.80
N MET A 13 -27.20 -10.05 -1.69
CA MET A 13 -26.00 -10.88 -1.73
C MET A 13 -25.01 -10.51 -0.61
N GLN A 14 -24.68 -9.22 -0.47
CA GLN A 14 -23.62 -8.75 0.44
C GLN A 14 -23.97 -8.98 1.90
N GLU A 15 -25.23 -8.77 2.31
CA GLU A 15 -25.65 -8.94 3.70
C GLU A 15 -25.56 -10.40 4.21
N ARG A 16 -25.45 -11.37 3.29
CA ARG A 16 -25.20 -12.78 3.66
C ARG A 16 -23.73 -13.04 3.99
N ILE A 17 -22.83 -12.16 3.56
CA ILE A 17 -21.39 -12.24 3.79
C ILE A 17 -21.10 -11.44 5.06
N THR A 18 -21.25 -12.08 6.21
CA THR A 18 -21.03 -11.43 7.50
C THR A 18 -20.53 -12.39 8.55
N SER A 19 -20.10 -11.84 9.69
CA SER A 19 -19.74 -12.61 10.87
C SER A 19 -20.97 -12.86 11.74
N THR A 20 -21.10 -14.09 12.24
CA THR A 20 -22.19 -14.51 13.12
C THR A 20 -21.62 -15.17 14.37
N ASN A 21 -22.47 -15.42 15.36
CA ASN A 21 -22.08 -16.15 16.58
C ASN A 21 -21.59 -17.59 16.32
N LYS A 22 -21.80 -18.14 15.11
CA LYS A 22 -21.36 -19.50 14.74
C LYS A 22 -20.04 -19.53 13.97
N GLY A 23 -19.58 -18.39 13.46
CA GLY A 23 -18.41 -18.29 12.60
C GLY A 23 -18.44 -17.05 11.72
N SER A 24 -17.36 -16.83 10.97
CA SER A 24 -17.19 -15.67 10.09
C SER A 24 -16.99 -16.09 8.64
N ILE A 25 -17.48 -15.26 7.72
CA ILE A 25 -17.15 -15.32 6.31
C ILE A 25 -16.44 -14.02 5.95
N THR A 26 -15.16 -14.12 5.59
CA THR A 26 -14.40 -13.01 5.00
C THR A 26 -14.37 -13.20 3.50
N SER A 27 -14.96 -12.25 2.76
CA SER A 27 -15.00 -12.29 1.30
C SER A 27 -14.00 -11.29 0.72
N VAL A 28 -13.15 -11.78 -0.20
CA VAL A 28 -12.32 -10.93 -1.05
C VAL A 28 -12.99 -10.86 -2.41
N GLN A 29 -13.41 -9.66 -2.81
CA GLN A 29 -14.23 -9.45 -4.01
C GLN A 29 -13.44 -8.64 -5.04
N ALA A 30 -13.24 -9.24 -6.22
CA ALA A 30 -12.66 -8.53 -7.35
C ALA A 30 -13.75 -7.69 -8.04
N ILE A 31 -13.62 -6.36 -7.94
CA ILE A 31 -14.55 -5.41 -8.58
C ILE A 31 -13.83 -4.82 -9.78
N TYR A 32 -14.37 -5.07 -10.97
CA TYR A 32 -13.91 -4.43 -12.19
C TYR A 32 -14.49 -3.01 -12.27
N VAL A 33 -13.63 -2.01 -12.41
CA VAL A 33 -14.02 -0.60 -12.55
C VAL A 33 -14.05 -0.26 -14.05
N PRO A 34 -15.23 -0.01 -14.65
CA PRO A 34 -15.32 0.33 -16.06
C PRO A 34 -14.63 1.67 -16.33
N ALA A 35 -13.74 1.70 -17.32
CA ALA A 35 -13.04 2.90 -17.78
C ALA A 35 -12.29 3.69 -16.66
N ASP A 36 -11.86 2.99 -15.60
CA ASP A 36 -11.20 3.59 -14.42
C ASP A 36 -12.08 4.65 -13.69
N ASP A 37 -13.41 4.63 -13.88
CA ASP A 37 -14.36 5.54 -13.24
C ASP A 37 -15.00 4.95 -11.96
N LEU A 38 -14.52 5.41 -10.79
CA LEU A 38 -15.04 5.01 -9.48
C LEU A 38 -16.45 5.56 -9.18
N THR A 39 -16.94 6.50 -9.97
CA THR A 39 -18.27 7.11 -9.80
C THR A 39 -19.37 6.34 -10.55
N ASP A 40 -19.01 5.31 -11.32
CA ASP A 40 -20.00 4.43 -11.95
C ASP A 40 -20.91 3.78 -10.89
N PRO A 41 -22.23 3.67 -11.15
CA PRO A 41 -23.18 3.11 -10.20
C PRO A 41 -22.84 1.71 -9.66
N ALA A 42 -22.17 0.84 -10.42
CA ALA A 42 -21.85 -0.51 -9.99
C ALA A 42 -20.73 -0.54 -8.92
N PRO A 43 -19.55 0.06 -9.14
CA PRO A 43 -18.55 0.26 -8.08
C PRO A 43 -19.10 1.03 -6.88
N ALA A 44 -19.81 2.14 -7.11
CA ALA A 44 -20.34 2.99 -6.04
C ALA A 44 -21.31 2.23 -5.10
N THR A 45 -22.20 1.42 -5.67
CA THR A 45 -23.12 0.59 -4.89
C THR A 45 -22.38 -0.52 -4.15
N SER A 46 -21.36 -1.13 -4.77
CA SER A 46 -20.58 -2.20 -4.16
C SER A 46 -19.78 -1.68 -2.96
N PHE A 47 -19.13 -0.51 -3.10
CA PHE A 47 -18.29 0.08 -2.05
C PHE A 47 -19.04 0.40 -0.76
N ALA A 48 -20.35 0.68 -0.82
CA ALA A 48 -21.16 0.92 0.37
C ALA A 48 -21.18 -0.28 1.33
N HIS A 49 -21.06 -1.50 0.80
CA HIS A 49 -21.08 -2.75 1.57
C HIS A 49 -19.68 -3.23 2.01
N LEU A 50 -18.59 -2.63 1.50
CA LEU A 50 -17.25 -3.09 1.81
C LEU A 50 -16.71 -2.44 3.08
N ASP A 51 -16.09 -3.25 3.93
CA ASP A 51 -15.38 -2.78 5.11
C ASP A 51 -13.95 -2.33 4.82
N ALA A 52 -13.37 -2.81 3.72
CA ALA A 52 -12.08 -2.38 3.22
C ALA A 52 -12.07 -2.36 1.70
N THR A 53 -11.40 -1.37 1.12
CA THR A 53 -11.16 -1.24 -0.31
C THR A 53 -9.66 -1.31 -0.56
N THR A 54 -9.25 -2.23 -1.44
CA THR A 54 -7.86 -2.32 -1.91
C THR A 54 -7.86 -1.95 -3.38
N VAL A 55 -7.42 -0.73 -3.68
CA VAL A 55 -7.39 -0.18 -5.03
C VAL A 55 -6.09 -0.57 -5.70
N LEU A 56 -6.18 -1.17 -6.89
CA LEU A 56 -5.01 -1.51 -7.70
C LEU A 56 -4.82 -0.45 -8.79
N SER A 57 -3.65 0.20 -8.82
CA SER A 57 -3.36 1.31 -9.72
C SER A 57 -2.38 0.91 -10.81
N ARG A 58 -2.71 1.26 -12.06
CA ARG A 58 -1.82 1.06 -13.21
C ARG A 58 -0.51 1.84 -13.06
N GLN A 59 -0.59 3.07 -12.55
CA GLN A 59 0.58 3.93 -12.37
C GLN A 59 1.61 3.29 -11.43
N ILE A 60 1.15 2.60 -10.38
CA ILE A 60 2.03 1.90 -9.44
C ILE A 60 2.65 0.66 -10.08
N ALA A 61 1.88 -0.08 -10.89
CA ALA A 61 2.39 -1.24 -11.64
C ALA A 61 3.47 -0.84 -12.66
N GLU A 62 3.32 0.31 -13.32
CA GLU A 62 4.30 0.86 -14.27
C GLU A 62 5.64 1.22 -13.60
N LEU A 63 5.62 1.54 -12.30
CA LEU A 63 6.82 1.72 -11.49
C LEU A 63 7.50 0.40 -11.08
N GLY A 64 6.93 -0.74 -11.47
CA GLY A 64 7.41 -2.08 -11.11
C GLY A 64 7.07 -2.52 -9.68
N ILE A 65 6.19 -1.80 -8.97
CA ILE A 65 5.82 -2.11 -7.59
C ILE A 65 4.70 -3.15 -7.60
N TYR A 66 4.97 -4.30 -7.00
CA TYR A 66 4.02 -5.39 -6.84
C TYR A 66 3.90 -5.81 -5.36
N PRO A 67 2.69 -5.91 -4.81
CA PRO A 67 1.40 -5.64 -5.47
C PRO A 67 1.18 -4.15 -5.77
N ALA A 68 0.44 -3.88 -6.85
CA ALA A 68 0.20 -2.51 -7.33
C ALA A 68 -0.90 -1.78 -6.54
N VAL A 69 -0.89 -1.90 -5.21
CA VAL A 69 -1.87 -1.29 -4.31
C VAL A 69 -1.61 0.20 -4.18
N ASP A 70 -2.65 1.02 -4.35
CA ASP A 70 -2.59 2.44 -4.02
C ASP A 70 -2.84 2.67 -2.52
N PRO A 71 -1.83 3.08 -1.74
CA PRO A 71 -1.95 3.21 -0.29
C PRO A 71 -2.76 4.43 0.17
N LEU A 72 -3.02 5.40 -0.72
CA LEU A 72 -3.79 6.60 -0.42
C LEU A 72 -5.27 6.44 -0.80
N ASP A 73 -5.55 5.73 -1.91
CA ASP A 73 -6.92 5.47 -2.35
C ASP A 73 -7.52 4.19 -1.73
N SER A 74 -6.68 3.31 -1.18
CA SER A 74 -7.14 2.15 -0.39
C SER A 74 -7.55 2.56 1.02
N THR A 75 -8.65 2.00 1.51
CA THR A 75 -9.22 2.35 2.81
C THR A 75 -9.65 1.12 3.60
N SER A 76 -9.78 1.28 4.92
CA SER A 76 -10.35 0.25 5.78
C SER A 76 -11.08 0.89 6.94
N ARG A 77 -12.30 0.42 7.24
CA ARG A 77 -13.11 0.83 8.39
C ARG A 77 -12.47 0.40 9.71
N VAL A 78 -11.71 -0.70 9.71
CA VAL A 78 -11.06 -1.21 10.92
C VAL A 78 -9.73 -0.52 11.22
N LEU A 79 -9.26 0.41 10.37
CA LEU A 79 -8.10 1.23 10.66
C LEU A 79 -8.48 2.34 11.66
N ASP A 80 -8.75 1.92 12.89
CA ASP A 80 -9.09 2.74 14.05
C ASP A 80 -8.24 2.27 15.24
N ALA A 81 -7.69 3.22 16.00
CA ALA A 81 -6.82 2.93 17.15
C ALA A 81 -7.49 2.04 18.20
N ALA A 82 -8.81 2.15 18.37
CA ALA A 82 -9.57 1.29 19.29
C ALA A 82 -9.66 -0.17 18.83
N ILE A 83 -9.43 -0.45 17.54
CA ILE A 83 -9.51 -1.79 16.95
C ILE A 83 -8.12 -2.38 16.75
N VAL A 84 -7.20 -1.65 16.11
CA VAL A 84 -5.86 -2.16 15.75
C VAL A 84 -4.77 -1.81 16.75
N GLY A 85 -5.08 -0.98 17.76
CA GLY A 85 -4.12 -0.43 18.72
C GLY A 85 -3.44 0.84 18.22
N ASP A 86 -2.96 1.64 19.16
CA ASP A 86 -2.36 2.96 18.90
C ASP A 86 -1.14 2.87 17.98
N GLU A 87 -0.24 1.91 18.23
CA GLU A 87 1.01 1.82 17.48
C GLU A 87 0.77 1.54 15.99
N HIS A 88 -0.06 0.55 15.68
CA HIS A 88 -0.40 0.23 14.29
C HIS A 88 -1.10 1.42 13.61
N TYR A 89 -2.08 2.03 14.30
CA TYR A 89 -2.80 3.17 13.76
C TYR A 89 -1.88 4.37 13.47
N THR A 90 -1.03 4.76 14.41
CA THR A 90 -0.12 5.89 14.26
C THR A 90 0.89 5.65 13.13
N VAL A 91 1.48 4.45 13.04
CA VAL A 91 2.43 4.11 11.97
C VAL A 91 1.75 4.16 10.61
N ALA A 92 0.55 3.58 10.46
CA ALA A 92 -0.20 3.63 9.21
C ALA A 92 -0.56 5.07 8.80
N ARG A 93 -0.99 5.91 9.74
CA ARG A 93 -1.28 7.33 9.49
C ARG A 93 -0.05 8.13 9.08
N GLU A 94 1.10 7.84 9.69
CA GLU A 94 2.35 8.50 9.38
C GLU A 94 2.86 8.12 7.98
N VAL A 95 2.75 6.85 7.60
CA VAL A 95 3.02 6.39 6.22
C VAL A 95 2.13 7.12 5.22
N GLN A 96 0.81 7.20 5.48
CA GLN A 96 -0.12 7.94 4.62
C GLN A 96 0.23 9.42 4.53
N ARG A 97 0.60 10.07 5.65
CA ARG A 97 1.00 11.47 5.70
C ARG A 97 2.22 11.73 4.81
N ILE A 98 3.28 10.92 4.95
CA ILE A 98 4.51 11.05 4.16
C ILE A 98 4.23 10.88 2.67
N LEU A 99 3.45 9.85 2.31
CA LEU A 99 3.09 9.59 0.91
C LEU A 99 2.21 10.69 0.32
N GLN A 100 1.28 11.25 1.09
CA GLN A 100 0.44 12.36 0.65
C GLN A 100 1.27 13.63 0.43
N THR A 101 2.18 13.96 1.35
CA THR A 101 3.11 15.08 1.17
C THR A 101 3.96 14.87 -0.08
N TYR A 102 4.48 13.66 -0.29
CA TYR A 102 5.23 13.34 -1.50
C TYR A 102 4.42 13.54 -2.79
N LYS A 103 3.16 13.08 -2.82
CA LYS A 103 2.25 13.29 -3.96
C LYS A 103 2.06 14.78 -4.26
N ASN A 104 1.92 15.62 -3.23
CA ASN A 104 1.81 17.08 -3.41
C ASN A 104 3.11 17.71 -3.95
N LEU A 105 4.27 17.15 -3.57
CA LEU A 105 5.57 17.63 -4.03
C LEU A 105 5.92 17.14 -5.45
N GLN A 106 5.30 16.07 -5.95
CA GLN A 106 5.59 15.52 -7.29
C GLN A 106 5.35 16.54 -8.41
N ASP A 107 4.27 17.32 -8.36
CA ASP A 107 3.99 18.36 -9.36
C ASP A 107 5.05 19.47 -9.35
N ILE A 108 5.50 19.86 -8.16
CA ILE A 108 6.58 20.84 -7.98
C ILE A 108 7.89 20.29 -8.56
N ILE A 109 8.23 19.04 -8.23
CA ILE A 109 9.43 18.35 -8.73
C ILE A 109 9.41 18.24 -10.26
N ALA A 110 8.25 17.96 -10.86
CA ALA A 110 8.11 17.82 -12.31
C ALA A 110 8.32 19.14 -13.06
N ILE A 111 8.01 20.29 -12.43
CA ILE A 111 8.12 21.62 -13.04
C ILE A 111 9.48 22.27 -12.74
N LEU A 112 9.88 22.27 -11.46
CA LEU A 112 11.02 23.04 -10.95
C LEU A 112 12.28 22.18 -10.73
N GLY A 113 12.12 20.86 -10.56
CA GLY A 113 13.21 19.94 -10.22
C GLY A 113 13.36 19.72 -8.71
N MET A 114 14.14 18.71 -8.34
CA MET A 114 14.40 18.33 -6.93
C MET A 114 15.22 19.38 -6.16
N ASP A 115 16.04 20.16 -6.86
CA ASP A 115 16.99 21.09 -6.22
C ASP A 115 16.30 22.29 -5.56
N GLU A 116 15.11 22.65 -6.04
CA GLU A 116 14.28 23.77 -5.57
C GLU A 116 13.49 23.45 -4.29
N LEU A 117 13.51 22.20 -3.84
CA LEU A 117 12.88 21.78 -2.60
C LEU A 117 13.72 22.20 -1.38
N SER A 118 13.04 22.45 -0.26
CA SER A 118 13.73 22.60 1.02
C SER A 118 14.43 21.29 1.42
N GLU A 119 15.45 21.34 2.28
CA GLU A 119 16.14 20.13 2.74
C GLU A 119 15.19 19.17 3.49
N GLU A 120 14.17 19.70 4.18
CA GLU A 120 13.13 18.90 4.84
C GLU A 120 12.22 18.20 3.82
N ASP A 121 11.85 18.90 2.74
CA ASP A 121 11.06 18.31 1.66
C ASP A 121 11.86 17.23 0.91
N LYS A 122 13.14 17.47 0.64
CA LYS A 122 14.04 16.46 0.05
C LYS A 122 14.10 15.21 0.92
N LEU A 123 14.22 15.37 2.23
CA LEU A 123 14.19 14.25 3.18
C LEU A 123 12.85 13.50 3.12
N THR A 124 11.73 14.24 3.08
CA THR A 124 10.39 13.67 2.97
C THR A 124 10.22 12.88 1.68
N VAL A 125 10.69 13.40 0.55
CA VAL A 125 10.69 12.71 -0.75
C VAL A 125 11.53 11.44 -0.69
N ALA A 126 12.73 11.50 -0.11
CA ALA A 126 13.61 10.33 0.03
C ALA A 126 12.96 9.22 0.86
N ARG A 127 12.34 9.56 1.99
CA ARG A 127 11.59 8.60 2.82
C ARG A 127 10.37 8.06 2.10
N ALA A 128 9.61 8.91 1.42
CA ALA A 128 8.43 8.50 0.67
C ALA A 128 8.77 7.48 -0.43
N ARG A 129 9.86 7.70 -1.18
CA ARG A 129 10.33 6.74 -2.18
C ARG A 129 10.72 5.40 -1.57
N LYS A 130 11.41 5.41 -0.42
CA LYS A 130 11.73 4.17 0.32
C LYS A 130 10.49 3.44 0.79
N ILE A 131 9.52 4.14 1.37
CA ILE A 131 8.22 3.59 1.77
C ILE A 131 7.50 2.99 0.56
N GLN A 132 7.45 3.72 -0.56
CA GLN A 132 6.78 3.27 -1.78
C GLN A 132 7.40 1.98 -2.34
N ARG A 133 8.73 1.85 -2.26
CA ARG A 133 9.44 0.61 -2.63
C ARG A 133 9.22 -0.49 -1.60
N PHE A 134 9.23 -0.18 -0.31
CA PHE A 134 9.05 -1.15 0.76
C PHE A 134 7.62 -1.73 0.84
N LEU A 135 6.64 -1.07 0.23
CA LEU A 135 5.31 -1.64 -0.01
C LEU A 135 5.30 -2.77 -1.07
N SER A 136 6.38 -2.95 -1.83
CA SER A 136 6.53 -4.10 -2.73
C SER A 136 6.97 -5.35 -1.98
N GLN A 137 6.43 -6.50 -2.36
CA GLN A 137 6.70 -7.77 -1.70
C GLN A 137 6.72 -8.92 -2.73
N PRO A 138 7.73 -9.81 -2.70
CA PRO A 138 7.74 -10.99 -3.55
C PRO A 138 6.67 -11.99 -3.11
N PHE A 139 5.86 -12.45 -4.06
CA PHE A 139 4.78 -13.40 -3.82
C PHE A 139 5.20 -14.84 -4.06
N HIS A 140 4.84 -15.74 -3.14
CA HIS A 140 5.06 -17.19 -3.30
C HIS A 140 4.46 -17.73 -4.59
N VAL A 141 3.28 -17.24 -4.98
CA VAL A 141 2.62 -17.65 -6.24
C VAL A 141 3.31 -17.12 -7.48
N ALA A 142 4.11 -16.05 -7.36
CA ALA A 142 4.83 -15.44 -8.46
C ALA A 142 6.24 -16.00 -8.64
N GLU A 143 6.73 -16.81 -7.68
CA GLU A 143 8.09 -17.36 -7.67
C GLU A 143 8.45 -18.12 -8.95
N VAL A 144 7.49 -18.84 -9.54
CA VAL A 144 7.66 -19.56 -10.81
C VAL A 144 7.95 -18.61 -11.99
N PHE A 145 7.49 -17.37 -11.92
CA PHE A 145 7.67 -16.36 -12.97
C PHE A 145 8.82 -15.40 -12.70
N THR A 146 9.05 -15.05 -11.43
CA THR A 146 10.05 -14.05 -11.03
C THR A 146 11.39 -14.68 -10.65
N GLY A 147 11.42 -15.96 -10.27
CA GLY A 147 12.59 -16.64 -9.73
C GLY A 147 13.00 -16.18 -8.32
N ALA A 148 12.29 -15.21 -7.73
CA ALA A 148 12.54 -14.72 -6.38
C ALA A 148 11.62 -15.46 -5.40
N PRO A 149 12.14 -15.98 -4.27
CA PRO A 149 11.33 -16.69 -3.30
C PRO A 149 10.30 -15.74 -2.68
N GLY A 150 9.07 -16.24 -2.53
CA GLY A 150 8.04 -15.50 -1.82
C GLY A 150 8.40 -15.29 -0.35
N VAL A 151 7.95 -14.19 0.23
CA VAL A 151 8.14 -13.91 1.66
C VAL A 151 6.79 -13.70 2.33
N PHE A 152 6.61 -14.27 3.52
CA PHE A 152 5.50 -13.97 4.41
C PHE A 152 5.99 -13.05 5.53
N VAL A 153 5.36 -11.89 5.68
CA VAL A 153 5.74 -10.89 6.68
C VAL A 153 4.68 -10.85 7.76
N ASN A 154 5.10 -10.97 9.03
CA ASN A 154 4.17 -10.87 10.15
C ASN A 154 3.75 -9.41 10.38
N LEU A 155 2.57 -9.22 10.97
CA LEU A 155 2.04 -7.88 11.27
C LEU A 155 3.00 -7.04 12.12
N GLU A 156 3.58 -7.62 13.17
CA GLU A 156 4.52 -6.94 14.07
C GLU A 156 5.79 -6.48 13.33
N ASP A 157 6.31 -7.33 12.42
CA ASP A 157 7.47 -7.03 11.60
C ASP A 157 7.17 -5.88 10.62
N THR A 158 5.97 -5.86 10.03
CA THR A 158 5.50 -4.77 9.17
C THR A 158 5.44 -3.45 9.91
N ILE A 159 4.80 -3.42 11.08
CA ILE A 159 4.64 -2.20 11.89
C ILE A 159 6.02 -1.67 12.30
N LYS A 160 6.90 -2.55 12.80
CA LYS A 160 8.27 -2.19 13.19
C LYS A 160 9.05 -1.62 11.99
N GLY A 161 8.99 -2.29 10.84
CA GLY A 161 9.69 -1.85 9.62
C GLY A 161 9.28 -0.45 9.17
N PHE A 162 7.97 -0.20 9.03
CA PHE A 162 7.48 1.12 8.64
C PHE A 162 7.75 2.19 9.69
N LYS A 163 7.62 1.87 10.98
CA LYS A 163 7.92 2.79 12.08
C LYS A 163 9.36 3.30 12.01
N SER A 164 10.32 2.39 11.84
CA SER A 164 11.74 2.76 11.75
C SER A 164 12.06 3.57 10.49
N ILE A 165 11.41 3.29 9.35
CA ILE A 165 11.56 4.10 8.13
C ILE A 165 10.99 5.51 8.35
N CYS A 166 9.80 5.63 8.94
CA CYS A 166 9.19 6.93 9.26
C CYS A 166 10.05 7.74 10.24
N ALA A 167 10.66 7.08 11.23
CA ALA A 167 11.56 7.68 12.21
C ALA A 167 12.92 8.11 11.62
N GLY A 168 13.27 7.65 10.41
CA GLY A 168 14.52 8.00 9.74
C GLY A 168 15.73 7.11 10.09
N GLU A 169 15.51 5.99 10.80
CA GLU A 169 16.60 5.09 11.22
C GLU A 169 17.38 4.53 10.01
N TYR A 170 16.70 4.38 8.87
CA TYR A 170 17.27 3.84 7.63
C TYR A 170 17.47 4.89 6.52
N ASP A 171 17.60 6.17 6.88
CA ASP A 171 17.83 7.25 5.92
C ASP A 171 19.15 7.09 5.14
N HIS A 172 20.14 6.44 5.74
CA HIS A 172 21.43 6.15 5.15
C HIS A 172 21.41 5.02 4.09
N LEU A 173 20.35 4.21 4.03
CA LEU A 173 20.24 3.11 3.07
C LEU A 173 19.76 3.59 1.70
N PRO A 174 20.24 2.99 0.58
CA PRO A 174 19.78 3.34 -0.76
C PRO A 174 18.34 2.87 -1.01
N GLU A 175 17.59 3.59 -1.86
CA GLU A 175 16.19 3.26 -2.18
C GLU A 175 16.01 1.84 -2.75
N ALA A 176 16.97 1.37 -3.55
CA ALA A 176 16.96 0.04 -4.17
C ALA A 176 16.99 -1.12 -3.14
N ALA A 177 17.46 -0.85 -1.92
CA ALA A 177 17.48 -1.85 -0.85
C ALA A 177 16.06 -2.21 -0.36
N PHE A 178 15.10 -1.29 -0.50
CA PHE A 178 13.71 -1.48 -0.06
C PHE A 178 12.82 -2.12 -1.12
N TYR A 179 13.34 -2.38 -2.33
CA TYR A 179 12.55 -2.96 -3.41
C TYR A 179 12.52 -4.49 -3.33
N MET A 180 11.32 -5.09 -3.42
CA MET A 180 11.10 -6.55 -3.43
C MET A 180 11.81 -7.27 -2.27
N VAL A 181 11.53 -6.82 -1.05
CA VAL A 181 12.01 -7.42 0.20
C VAL A 181 10.82 -7.65 1.14
N GLY A 182 10.92 -8.59 2.06
CA GLY A 182 9.90 -8.82 3.07
C GLY A 182 10.10 -7.93 4.29
N LYS A 183 10.99 -8.36 5.20
CA LYS A 183 11.24 -7.65 6.45
C LYS A 183 12.25 -6.52 6.29
N ILE A 184 12.31 -5.65 7.29
CA ILE A 184 13.28 -4.54 7.29
C ILE A 184 14.73 -5.03 7.38
N GLU A 185 14.97 -6.15 8.05
CA GLU A 185 16.27 -6.80 8.13
C GLU A 185 16.78 -7.24 6.75
N GLU A 186 15.89 -7.74 5.88
CA GLU A 186 16.25 -8.10 4.49
C GLU A 186 16.64 -6.87 3.66
N ALA A 187 16.04 -5.71 3.93
CA ALA A 187 16.43 -4.45 3.30
C ALA A 187 17.87 -4.06 3.70
N VAL A 188 18.23 -4.23 4.97
CA VAL A 188 19.59 -3.98 5.47
C VAL A 188 20.61 -4.93 4.81
N GLU A 189 20.30 -6.23 4.76
CA GLU A 189 21.15 -7.22 4.09
C GLU A 189 21.32 -6.93 2.59
N LYS A 190 20.24 -6.51 1.93
CA LYS A 190 20.29 -6.10 0.52
C LYS A 190 21.13 -4.85 0.32
N ALA A 191 21.03 -3.86 1.20
CA ALA A 191 21.87 -2.67 1.14
C ALA A 191 23.36 -3.00 1.28
N GLN A 192 23.72 -3.94 2.17
CA GLN A 192 25.11 -4.40 2.32
C GLN A 192 25.62 -5.08 1.05
N ARG A 193 24.81 -5.94 0.41
CA ARG A 193 25.18 -6.55 -0.87
C ARG A 193 25.40 -5.52 -1.97
N LEU A 194 24.50 -4.55 -2.10
CA LEU A 194 24.64 -3.46 -3.08
C LEU A 194 25.90 -2.63 -2.84
N ALA A 195 26.26 -2.38 -1.58
CA ALA A 195 27.48 -1.67 -1.23
C ALA A 195 28.75 -2.46 -1.59
N MET A 196 28.73 -3.79 -1.42
CA MET A 196 29.85 -4.67 -1.81
C MET A 196 30.00 -4.78 -3.33
N GLU A 197 28.90 -4.79 -4.09
CA GLU A 197 28.92 -4.85 -5.56
C GLU A 197 29.38 -3.53 -6.20
N ALA A 198 29.22 -2.41 -5.50
CA ALA A 198 29.65 -1.09 -5.94
C ALA A 198 31.11 -0.74 -5.59
N ALA A 199 31.76 -1.55 -4.74
CA ALA A 199 33.14 -1.37 -4.28
C ALA A 199 34.13 -2.17 -5.15
#